data_AF-A0A5N5SL41-F1
#
_entry.id   AF-A0A5N5SL41-F1
#
_cell.length_a   1.000
_cell.length_b   1.000
_cell.length_c   1.000
_cell.angle_alpha   90.00
_cell.angle_beta   90.00
_cell.angle_gamma   90.00
#
_symmetry.space_group_name_H-M   'P 1'
#
loop_
_entity.id
_entity.type
_entity.pdbx_description
1 polymer ?
#
loop_
_entity_poly.entity_id
_entity_poly.type
_entity_poly.pdbx_seq_one_letter_code
_entity_poly.pdbx_strand_id
1 'polypeptide(L)'
;AEDDVSVERAEAKDLLTIGSMDAVYYDSLAIAVETFESELSKLQHSGFKLLEGTPNHELGSPMRSKHLRQVVKQICALLGELETVGISKAVECLIGTCRIIQKSQGVLDGEDDIPGQTGFLSTGSHDSAQPAEELKMKLMEALNYLGLELNNFLHMYMGAFRVDFIIDKNGDGND
;
A
#
# COMPACT_ATOMS: atom_id res chain seq x y z
N ALA A 1 -26.16 -32.85 35.82
CA ALA A 1 -25.52 -32.99 34.50
C ALA A 1 -24.71 -31.73 34.31
N GLU A 2 -23.41 -31.86 34.56
CA GLU A 2 -22.39 -30.83 34.49
C GLU A 2 -21.96 -30.72 33.02
N ASP A 3 -21.93 -29.50 32.47
CA ASP A 3 -21.22 -29.21 31.22
C ASP A 3 -20.21 -28.10 31.55
N ASP A 4 -19.07 -28.55 32.05
CA ASP A 4 -17.89 -27.74 32.30
C ASP A 4 -17.13 -27.62 30.96
N VAL A 5 -17.44 -26.56 30.20
CA VAL A 5 -16.74 -26.25 28.96
C VAL A 5 -15.30 -25.88 29.32
N SER A 6 -14.42 -26.86 29.19
CA SER A 6 -12.98 -26.69 29.35
C SER A 6 -12.49 -25.75 28.26
N VAL A 7 -12.35 -24.46 28.60
CA VAL A 7 -11.65 -23.48 27.76
C VAL A 7 -10.20 -23.95 27.68
N GLU A 8 -9.83 -24.54 26.54
CA GLU A 8 -8.48 -25.04 26.31
C GLU A 8 -7.51 -23.86 26.46
N ARG A 9 -6.70 -23.93 27.51
CA ARG A 9 -5.83 -22.84 27.94
C ARG A 9 -4.58 -22.89 27.06
N ALA A 10 -4.60 -22.18 25.93
CA ALA A 10 -3.43 -22.03 25.07
C ALA A 10 -2.24 -21.53 25.90
N GLU A 11 -1.17 -22.34 26.00
CA GLU A 11 0.02 -21.97 26.77
C GLU A 11 0.93 -21.11 25.89
N ALA A 12 1.52 -20.05 26.46
CA ALA A 12 2.36 -19.10 25.71
C ALA A 12 3.54 -19.75 24.95
N LYS A 13 3.93 -20.97 25.35
CA LYS A 13 4.94 -21.78 24.67
C LYS A 13 4.48 -22.35 23.32
N ASP A 14 3.18 -22.52 23.10
CA ASP A 14 2.63 -22.97 21.81
C ASP A 14 2.65 -21.84 20.77
N LEU A 15 2.78 -20.59 21.22
CA LEU A 15 2.96 -19.40 20.38
C LEU A 15 4.44 -19.15 20.00
N LEU A 16 5.39 -19.86 20.60
CA LEU A 16 6.83 -19.57 20.49
C LEU A 16 7.60 -20.55 19.59
N THR A 17 6.91 -21.23 18.66
CA THR A 17 7.58 -22.02 17.61
C THR A 17 8.14 -21.08 16.53
N ILE A 18 9.03 -20.17 16.94
CA ILE A 18 9.50 -19.01 16.19
C ILE A 18 11.01 -18.98 16.41
N GLY A 19 11.75 -19.79 15.63
CA GLY A 19 13.21 -19.83 15.77
C GLY A 19 13.96 -20.23 14.50
N SER A 20 13.31 -20.94 13.58
CA SER A 20 13.83 -21.20 12.22
C SER A 20 13.00 -20.54 11.11
N MET A 21 11.77 -20.11 11.41
CA MET A 21 10.91 -19.38 10.49
C MET A 21 11.20 -17.87 10.44
N ASP A 22 11.88 -17.32 11.45
CA ASP A 22 12.10 -15.86 11.59
C ASP A 22 12.95 -15.25 10.49
N ALA A 23 14.06 -15.89 10.12
CA ALA A 23 14.97 -15.35 9.12
C ALA A 23 14.30 -15.29 7.73
N VAL A 24 13.53 -16.32 7.37
CA VAL A 24 12.81 -16.38 6.07
C VAL A 24 11.66 -15.36 6.04
N TYR A 25 10.96 -15.17 7.16
CA TYR A 25 9.91 -14.15 7.28
C TYR A 25 10.47 -12.73 7.25
N TYR A 26 11.63 -12.53 7.88
CA TYR A 26 12.35 -11.26 7.87
C TYR A 26 12.80 -10.86 6.45
N ASP A 27 13.50 -11.74 5.74
CA ASP A 27 13.97 -11.47 4.38
C ASP A 27 12.78 -11.20 3.45
N SER A 28 11.69 -11.97 3.60
CA SER A 28 10.46 -11.76 2.84
C SER A 28 9.80 -10.41 3.14
N LEU A 29 9.82 -9.97 4.40
CA LEU A 29 9.29 -8.67 4.81
C LEU A 29 10.17 -7.52 4.30
N ALA A 30 11.49 -7.65 4.40
CA ALA A 30 12.44 -6.67 3.87
C ALA A 30 12.25 -6.47 2.36
N ILE A 31 12.19 -7.56 1.59
CA ILE A 31 11.90 -7.52 0.15
C ILE A 31 10.54 -6.86 -0.12
N ALA A 32 9.51 -7.16 0.66
CA ALA A 32 8.20 -6.57 0.48
C ALA A 32 8.20 -5.06 0.77
N VAL A 33 8.95 -4.59 1.77
CA VAL A 33 9.12 -3.17 2.09
C VAL A 33 9.92 -2.46 0.99
N GLU A 34 11.03 -3.02 0.53
CA GLU A 34 11.80 -2.47 -0.60
C GLU A 34 10.94 -2.38 -1.87
N THR A 35 10.13 -3.41 -2.14
CA THR A 35 9.20 -3.42 -3.27
C THR A 35 8.15 -2.32 -3.10
N PHE A 36 7.65 -2.10 -1.88
CA PHE A 36 6.69 -1.04 -1.58
C PHE A 36 7.28 0.35 -1.88
N GLU A 37 8.50 0.62 -1.43
CA GLU A 37 9.20 1.90 -1.70
C GLU A 37 9.47 2.11 -3.19
N SER A 38 9.84 1.04 -3.90
CA SER A 38 10.04 1.05 -5.36
C SER A 38 8.74 1.38 -6.09
N GLU A 39 7.64 0.73 -5.73
CA GLU A 39 6.33 0.95 -6.35
C GLU A 39 5.75 2.33 -6.01
N LEU A 40 5.97 2.85 -4.79
CA LEU A 40 5.64 4.23 -4.42
C LEU A 40 6.32 5.22 -5.37
N SER A 41 7.63 5.08 -5.54
CA SER A 41 8.45 5.96 -6.39
C SER A 41 8.03 5.89 -7.86
N LYS A 42 7.76 4.67 -8.38
CA LYS A 42 7.25 4.49 -9.75
C LYS A 42 5.90 5.15 -9.95
N LEU A 43 4.99 5.01 -8.99
CA LEU A 43 3.65 5.59 -9.06
C LEU A 43 3.71 7.13 -9.04
N GLN A 44 4.55 7.70 -8.17
CA GLN A 44 4.82 9.14 -8.12
C GLN A 44 5.33 9.65 -9.47
N HIS A 45 6.38 9.02 -10.00
CA HIS A 45 7.01 9.42 -11.26
C HIS A 45 6.04 9.34 -12.44
N SER A 46 5.27 8.26 -12.51
CA SER A 46 4.27 8.04 -13.55
C SER A 46 3.15 9.08 -13.46
N GLY A 47 2.67 9.38 -12.26
CA GLY A 47 1.66 10.41 -12.04
C GLY A 47 2.14 11.81 -12.39
N PHE A 48 3.38 12.17 -12.06
CA PHE A 48 3.96 13.46 -12.41
C PHE A 48 4.10 13.63 -13.92
N LYS A 49 4.65 12.63 -14.60
CA LYS A 49 4.75 12.63 -16.06
C LYS A 49 3.39 12.75 -16.74
N LEU A 50 2.39 12.03 -16.23
CA LEU A 50 1.03 12.10 -16.75
C LEU A 50 0.45 13.51 -16.59
N LEU A 51 0.65 14.14 -15.43
CA LEU A 51 0.22 15.52 -15.14
C LEU A 51 0.99 16.58 -15.95
N GLU A 52 2.22 16.26 -16.38
CA GLU A 52 3.03 17.07 -17.30
C GLU A 52 2.61 16.90 -18.77
N GLY A 53 1.62 16.05 -19.05
CA GLY A 53 1.07 15.82 -20.38
C GLY A 53 1.73 14.67 -21.15
N THR A 54 2.58 13.87 -20.50
CA THR A 54 3.10 12.63 -21.12
C THR A 54 1.94 11.64 -21.27
N PRO A 55 1.64 11.16 -22.49
CA PRO A 55 0.58 10.18 -22.69
C PRO A 55 0.84 8.88 -21.91
N ASN A 56 -0.22 8.22 -21.39
CA ASN A 56 -0.10 7.00 -20.59
C ASN A 56 0.69 5.86 -21.30
N HIS A 57 0.63 5.78 -22.64
CA HIS A 57 1.34 4.76 -23.42
C HIS A 57 2.85 5.03 -23.58
N GLU A 58 3.30 6.26 -23.27
CA GLU A 58 4.72 6.65 -23.27
C GLU A 58 5.33 6.58 -21.87
N LEU A 59 4.52 6.27 -20.85
CA LEU A 59 5.02 6.06 -19.50
C LEU A 59 5.77 4.73 -19.42
N GLY A 60 6.94 4.75 -18.77
CA GLY A 60 7.70 3.53 -18.46
C GLY A 60 6.97 2.57 -17.53
N SER A 61 5.94 3.06 -16.82
CA SER A 61 4.96 2.27 -16.09
C SER A 61 3.61 3.00 -16.11
N PRO A 62 2.48 2.32 -16.35
CA PRO A 62 1.17 2.94 -16.19
C PRO A 62 0.99 3.44 -14.75
N MET A 63 0.34 4.60 -14.58
CA MET A 63 -0.03 5.09 -13.26
C MET A 63 -1.17 4.23 -12.68
N ARG A 64 -0.84 3.14 -11.98
CA ARG A 64 -1.81 2.20 -11.40
C ARG A 64 -1.49 1.92 -9.94
N SER A 65 -2.49 1.99 -9.07
CA SER A 65 -2.35 1.73 -7.63
C SER A 65 -2.33 0.23 -7.30
N LYS A 66 -2.77 -0.62 -8.24
CA LYS A 66 -2.92 -2.07 -8.07
C LYS A 66 -1.67 -2.78 -7.51
N HIS A 67 -0.48 -2.50 -8.06
CA HIS A 67 0.75 -3.14 -7.59
C HIS A 67 1.06 -2.75 -6.14
N LEU A 68 0.99 -1.46 -5.82
CA LEU A 68 1.25 -0.99 -4.47
C LEU A 68 0.26 -1.59 -3.46
N ARG A 69 -1.02 -1.70 -3.81
CA ARG A 69 -2.03 -2.39 -2.99
C ARG A 69 -1.69 -3.85 -2.75
N GLN A 70 -1.20 -4.55 -3.77
CA GLN A 70 -0.82 -5.95 -3.64
C GLN A 70 0.38 -6.12 -2.71
N VAL A 71 1.36 -5.23 -2.80
CA VAL A 71 2.52 -5.23 -1.89
C VAL A 71 2.08 -4.93 -0.44
N VAL A 72 1.21 -3.95 -0.22
CA VAL A 72 0.65 -3.67 1.12
C VAL A 72 -0.06 -4.91 1.68
N LYS A 73 -0.88 -5.59 0.88
CA LYS A 73 -1.53 -6.85 1.30
C LYS A 73 -0.53 -7.94 1.63
N GLN A 74 0.55 -8.05 0.85
CA GLN A 74 1.63 -9.01 1.12
C GLN A 74 2.30 -8.71 2.46
N ILE A 75 2.58 -7.44 2.78
CA ILE A 75 3.13 -7.03 4.08
C ILE A 75 2.15 -7.39 5.21
N CYS A 76 0.86 -7.06 5.06
CA CYS A 76 -0.16 -7.43 6.05
C CYS A 76 -0.22 -8.96 6.27
N ALA A 77 -0.11 -9.75 5.20
CA ALA A 77 -0.11 -11.22 5.28
C ALA A 77 1.15 -11.77 5.99
N LEU A 78 2.33 -11.22 5.68
CA LEU A 78 3.59 -11.57 6.35
C LEU A 78 3.57 -11.25 7.85
N LEU A 79 2.77 -10.26 8.26
CA LEU A 79 2.61 -9.84 9.64
C LEU A 79 1.34 -10.42 10.29
N GLY A 80 0.91 -11.61 9.85
CA GLY A 80 -0.17 -12.37 10.47
C GLY A 80 -1.56 -12.03 9.97
N GLU A 81 -1.70 -11.65 8.70
CA GLU A 81 -2.96 -11.25 8.06
C GLU A 81 -3.65 -10.06 8.74
N LEU A 82 -2.84 -9.15 9.30
CA LEU A 82 -3.32 -7.97 10.00
C LEU A 82 -3.37 -6.77 9.06
N GLU A 83 -4.55 -6.18 8.87
CA GLU A 83 -4.72 -4.89 8.18
C GLU A 83 -5.30 -3.88 9.17
N THR A 84 -4.64 -2.72 9.31
CA THR A 84 -5.15 -1.64 10.17
C THR A 84 -6.14 -0.76 9.43
N VAL A 85 -7.05 -0.14 10.16
CA VAL A 85 -7.98 0.88 9.60
C VAL A 85 -7.21 2.03 8.95
N GLY A 86 -6.02 2.37 9.47
CA GLY A 86 -5.14 3.39 8.89
C GLY A 86 -4.65 2.99 7.51
N ILE A 87 -4.15 1.76 7.36
CA ILE A 87 -3.74 1.20 6.06
C ILE A 87 -4.90 1.21 5.07
N SER A 88 -6.07 0.70 5.45
CA SER A 88 -7.23 0.65 4.54
C SER A 88 -7.62 2.04 4.04
N LYS A 89 -7.67 3.04 4.94
CA LYS A 89 -7.97 4.43 4.57
C LYS A 89 -6.91 5.05 3.68
N ALA A 90 -5.63 4.80 3.95
CA ALA A 90 -4.55 5.32 3.12
C ALA A 90 -4.57 4.71 1.72
N VAL A 91 -4.86 3.41 1.60
CA VAL A 91 -5.06 2.74 0.32
C VAL A 91 -6.25 3.32 -0.43
N GLU A 92 -7.40 3.51 0.22
CA GLU A 92 -8.58 4.13 -0.39
C GLU A 92 -8.30 5.55 -0.88
N CYS A 93 -7.60 6.35 -0.07
CA CYS A 93 -7.17 7.70 -0.44
C CYS A 93 -6.28 7.68 -1.70
N LEU A 94 -5.29 6.79 -1.75
CA LEU A 94 -4.42 6.64 -2.91
C LEU A 94 -5.18 6.24 -4.17
N ILE A 95 -6.09 5.25 -4.08
CA ILE A 95 -6.93 4.82 -5.21
C ILE A 95 -7.75 6.01 -5.73
N GLY A 96 -8.39 6.75 -4.82
CA GLY A 96 -9.17 7.94 -5.15
C GLY A 96 -8.35 8.98 -5.90
N THR A 97 -7.16 9.30 -5.40
CA THR A 97 -6.24 10.27 -6.01
C THR A 97 -5.75 9.81 -7.39
N CYS A 98 -5.37 8.54 -7.54
CA CYS A 98 -4.96 7.99 -8.83
C CYS A 98 -6.09 8.09 -9.86
N ARG A 99 -7.33 7.76 -9.48
CA ARG A 99 -8.50 7.85 -10.35
C ARG A 99 -8.81 9.29 -10.78
N ILE A 100 -8.64 10.27 -9.89
CA ILE A 100 -8.83 11.69 -10.22
C ILE A 100 -7.81 12.12 -11.28
N ILE A 101 -6.54 11.74 -11.09
CA ILE A 101 -5.44 12.09 -12.01
C ILE A 101 -5.61 11.42 -13.38
N GLN A 102 -5.95 10.13 -13.41
CA GLN A 102 -6.21 9.43 -14.67
C GLN A 102 -7.38 10.07 -15.43
N LYS A 103 -8.49 10.38 -14.73
CA LYS A 103 -9.66 11.05 -15.33
C LYS A 103 -9.34 12.44 -15.87
N SER A 104 -8.54 13.23 -15.17
CA SER A 104 -8.18 14.59 -15.63
C SER A 104 -7.35 14.59 -16.92
N GLN A 105 -6.73 13.46 -17.25
CA GLN A 105 -5.89 13.27 -18.43
C GLN A 105 -6.60 12.48 -19.54
N GLY A 106 -7.91 12.23 -19.40
CA GLY A 106 -8.68 11.44 -20.36
C GLY A 106 -8.30 9.96 -20.41
N VAL A 107 -7.56 9.47 -19.41
CA VAL A 107 -7.12 8.09 -19.27
C VAL A 107 -8.16 7.34 -18.43
N LEU A 108 -8.88 6.41 -19.05
CA LEU A 108 -9.80 5.48 -18.38
C LEU A 108 -9.10 4.14 -18.18
N ASP A 109 -8.01 4.11 -17.42
CA ASP A 109 -7.23 2.89 -17.28
C ASP A 109 -7.64 2.12 -16.02
N GLY A 110 -8.65 1.27 -16.19
CA GLY A 110 -8.67 -0.12 -15.71
C GLY A 110 -8.50 -0.42 -14.21
N GLU A 111 -8.72 0.53 -13.30
CA GLU A 111 -8.88 0.25 -11.86
C GLU A 111 -10.26 -0.38 -11.52
N ASP A 112 -10.97 -0.88 -12.55
CA ASP A 112 -12.23 -1.62 -12.43
C ASP A 112 -11.96 -3.13 -12.29
N ASP A 113 -11.54 -3.53 -11.09
CA ASP A 113 -11.76 -4.89 -10.58
C ASP A 113 -12.82 -4.81 -9.46
N ILE A 114 -14.03 -4.32 -9.77
CA ILE A 114 -15.24 -4.55 -8.97
C ILE A 114 -16.23 -5.32 -9.84
N PRO A 115 -16.38 -6.65 -9.67
CA PRO A 115 -17.41 -7.40 -10.36
C PRO A 115 -18.78 -6.95 -9.82
N GLY A 116 -19.51 -6.16 -10.61
CA GLY A 116 -20.91 -5.79 -10.32
C GLY A 116 -21.31 -4.33 -10.51
N GLN A 117 -20.39 -3.40 -10.78
CA GLN A 117 -20.73 -2.00 -11.07
C GLN A 117 -20.51 -1.62 -12.54
N THR A 118 -21.09 -2.41 -13.45
CA THR A 118 -21.48 -1.90 -14.77
C THR A 118 -22.75 -1.07 -14.61
N GLY A 119 -22.63 0.21 -14.28
CA GLY A 119 -23.81 1.04 -14.14
C GLY A 119 -23.51 2.47 -13.75
N PHE A 120 -23.63 3.36 -14.73
CA PHE A 120 -23.66 4.82 -14.60
C PHE A 120 -22.31 5.54 -14.68
N LEU A 121 -21.70 5.51 -15.87
CA LEU A 121 -20.72 6.51 -16.28
C LEU A 121 -21.47 7.82 -16.53
N SER A 122 -21.63 8.60 -15.46
CA SER A 122 -21.92 10.02 -15.58
C SER A 122 -20.70 10.65 -16.24
N THR A 123 -20.80 10.95 -17.54
CA THR A 123 -20.01 12.02 -18.20
C THR A 123 -20.46 13.35 -17.62
N GLY A 124 -20.33 13.49 -16.30
CA GLY A 124 -20.58 14.71 -15.57
C GLY A 124 -19.41 15.63 -15.83
N SER A 125 -19.62 16.55 -16.77
CA SER A 125 -18.93 17.82 -16.86
C SER A 125 -18.71 18.39 -15.46
N HIS A 126 -17.57 18.10 -14.82
CA HIS A 126 -17.11 18.88 -13.68
C HIS A 126 -16.06 19.85 -14.20
N ASP A 127 -16.61 20.99 -14.63
CA ASP A 127 -15.95 22.26 -14.86
C ASP A 127 -15.08 22.62 -13.64
N SER A 128 -13.81 22.25 -13.71
CA SER A 128 -12.65 22.82 -13.02
C SER A 128 -11.52 21.81 -13.18
N ALA A 129 -10.74 21.96 -14.25
CA ALA A 129 -9.44 21.29 -14.32
C ALA A 129 -8.64 21.75 -13.10
N GLN A 130 -8.57 20.90 -12.06
CA GLN A 130 -7.71 21.16 -10.92
C GLN A 130 -6.30 21.39 -11.48
N PRO A 131 -5.61 22.46 -11.08
CA PRO A 131 -4.26 22.72 -11.58
C PRO A 131 -3.38 21.48 -11.39
N ALA A 132 -2.57 21.15 -12.39
CA ALA A 132 -1.68 19.99 -12.33
C ALA A 132 -0.83 19.97 -11.05
N GLU A 133 -0.41 21.14 -10.57
CA GLU A 133 0.33 21.29 -9.31
C GLU A 133 -0.49 20.90 -8.07
N GLU A 134 -1.79 21.19 -8.04
CA GLU A 134 -2.66 20.74 -6.93
C GLU A 134 -2.79 19.20 -6.94
N LEU A 135 -2.91 18.60 -8.13
CA LEU A 135 -2.96 17.15 -8.27
C LEU A 135 -1.63 16.48 -7.90
N LYS A 136 -0.49 17.09 -8.23
CA LYS A 136 0.83 16.62 -7.78
C LYS A 136 0.92 16.64 -6.26
N MET A 137 0.48 17.72 -5.60
CA MET A 137 0.45 17.80 -4.14
C MET A 137 -0.44 16.72 -3.52
N LYS A 138 -1.65 16.52 -4.05
CA LYS A 138 -2.56 15.45 -3.58
C LYS A 138 -1.96 14.07 -3.74
N LEU A 139 -1.26 13.81 -4.84
CA LEU A 139 -0.55 12.55 -5.06
C LEU A 139 0.53 12.36 -4.00
N MET A 140 1.37 13.37 -3.76
CA MET A 140 2.39 13.33 -2.73
C MET A 140 1.81 13.09 -1.34
N GLU A 141 0.72 13.77 -0.98
CA GLU A 141 0.03 13.57 0.29
C GLU A 141 -0.50 12.15 0.44
N ALA A 142 -1.12 11.58 -0.60
CA ALA A 142 -1.64 10.22 -0.56
C ALA A 142 -0.52 9.16 -0.44
N LEU A 143 0.59 9.35 -1.16
CA LEU A 143 1.77 8.49 -1.08
C LEU A 143 2.42 8.56 0.30
N ASN A 144 2.62 9.77 0.84
CA ASN A 144 3.17 9.98 2.18
C ASN A 144 2.26 9.41 3.26
N TYR A 145 0.94 9.56 3.11
CA TYR A 145 -0.03 9.02 4.05
C TYR A 145 0.06 7.50 4.11
N LEU A 146 0.14 6.82 2.96
CA LEU A 146 0.31 5.38 2.92
C LEU A 146 1.66 4.93 3.49
N GLY A 147 2.75 5.63 3.16
CA GLY A 147 4.06 5.35 3.75
C GLY A 147 4.07 5.51 5.27
N LEU A 148 3.42 6.54 5.80
CA LEU A 148 3.30 6.79 7.22
C LEU A 148 2.49 5.69 7.93
N GLU A 149 1.34 5.33 7.40
CA GLU A 149 0.49 4.29 8.00
C GLU A 149 1.17 2.92 7.96
N LEU A 150 1.89 2.60 6.88
CA LEU A 150 2.67 1.38 6.81
C LEU A 150 3.82 1.38 7.84
N ASN A 151 4.55 2.48 7.96
CA ASN A 151 5.62 2.60 8.96
C ASN A 151 5.07 2.49 10.39
N ASN A 152 3.93 3.12 10.67
CA ASN A 152 3.25 3.00 11.97
C ASN A 152 2.82 1.56 12.25
N PHE A 153 2.33 0.84 11.24
CA PHE A 153 1.98 -0.57 11.36
C PHE A 153 3.19 -1.45 11.66
N LEU A 154 4.31 -1.24 10.97
CA LEU A 154 5.56 -1.95 11.25
C LEU A 154 6.06 -1.68 12.68
N HIS A 155 6.05 -0.42 13.13
CA HIS A 155 6.40 -0.07 14.51
C HIS A 155 5.46 -0.69 15.55
N MET A 156 4.15 -0.70 15.28
CA MET A 156 3.18 -1.35 16.16
C MET A 156 3.47 -2.85 16.27
N TYR A 157 3.78 -3.51 15.16
CA TYR A 157 4.11 -4.93 15.13
C TYR A 157 5.40 -5.22 15.91
N MET A 158 6.47 -4.43 15.68
CA MET A 158 7.72 -4.54 16.45
C MET A 158 7.48 -4.41 17.96
N GLY A 159 6.70 -3.42 18.37
CA GLY A 159 6.38 -3.20 19.78
C GLY A 159 5.53 -4.30 20.39
N ALA A 160 4.55 -4.82 19.66
CA ALA A 160 3.63 -5.86 20.13
C ALA A 160 4.32 -7.22 20.30
N PHE A 161 5.22 -7.58 19.39
CA PHE A 161 5.88 -8.88 19.38
C PHE A 161 7.34 -8.86 19.86
N ARG A 162 7.87 -7.68 20.25
CA ARG A 162 9.27 -7.47 20.66
C ARG A 162 10.27 -7.96 19.62
N VAL A 163 9.94 -7.75 18.35
CA VAL A 163 10.81 -8.06 17.21
C VAL A 163 11.46 -6.76 16.76
N ASP A 164 12.76 -6.78 16.52
CA ASP A 164 13.47 -5.65 15.90
C ASP A 164 13.56 -5.91 14.38
N PHE A 165 12.96 -5.03 13.57
CA PHE A 165 13.22 -5.02 12.14
C PHE A 165 14.34 -4.03 11.81
N ILE A 166 15.47 -4.50 11.27
CA ILE A 166 16.52 -3.64 10.73
C ILE A 166 16.22 -3.39 9.25
N ILE A 167 15.24 -2.54 8.98
CA ILE A 167 15.02 -2.07 7.61
C ILE A 167 16.19 -1.13 7.30
N ASP A 168 17.14 -1.61 6.49
CA ASP A 168 18.32 -0.83 6.08
C ASP A 168 17.85 0.45 5.38
N LYS A 169 17.80 1.54 6.15
CA LYS A 169 17.64 2.88 5.60
C LYS A 169 18.96 3.26 4.95
N ASN A 170 18.99 3.02 3.65
CA ASN A 170 20.03 3.40 2.71
C ASN A 170 21.28 2.53 2.76
N GLY A 171 21.63 2.00 1.60
CA GLY A 171 23.01 1.86 1.21
C GLY A 171 23.67 3.25 1.17
N ASP A 172 24.10 3.74 2.33
CA ASP A 172 25.25 4.63 2.42
C ASP A 172 26.48 3.81 2.04
N GLY A 173 26.59 3.52 0.74
CA GLY A 173 27.81 3.07 0.10
C GLY A 173 28.80 4.23 0.13
N ASN A 174 29.53 4.33 1.24
CA ASN A 174 30.75 5.08 1.32
C ASN A 174 31.82 4.38 0.48
N ASP A 175 32.10 4.92 -0.70
CA ASP A 175 33.42 4.94 -1.34
C ASP A 175 33.63 6.28 -2.06
#